data_AF-A0A839EMC2-F1
#
_entry.id   AF-A0A839EMC2-F1
#
_cell.length_a   1.000
_cell.length_b   1.000
_cell.length_c   1.000
_cell.angle_alpha   90.00
_cell.angle_beta   90.00
_cell.angle_gamma   90.00
#
_symmetry.space_group_name_H-M   'P 1'
#
loop_
_entity.id
_entity.type
_entity.pdbx_description
1 polymer ?
#
loop_
_entity_poly.entity_id
_entity_poly.type
_entity_poly.pdbx_seq_one_letter_code
_entity_poly.pdbx_strand_id
1 'polypeptide(L)'
;MLTALWIYIYRVFIAIDRTVNTVLLGDLDQTISYRAATAWAEERKWGCYLCRILDFIHREHCRNVMRTYGGAPLAELLLPHYCPHWSDFSGLAPLVPYLPVILSHYW
;
A
#
# COMPACT_ATOMS: atom_id res chain seq x y z
N MET A 1 0.60 31.31 15.76
CA MET A 1 1.51 30.43 16.55
C MET A 1 1.22 28.94 16.34
N LEU A 2 -0.03 28.46 16.44
CA LEU A 2 -0.37 27.04 16.17
C LEU A 2 0.09 26.50 14.79
N THR A 3 0.01 27.33 13.74
CA THR A 3 0.38 26.93 12.37
C THR A 3 1.87 26.67 12.20
N ALA A 4 2.73 27.47 12.84
CA ALA A 4 4.18 27.28 12.77
C ALA A 4 4.60 25.98 13.45
N LEU A 5 4.07 25.73 14.66
CA LEU A 5 4.33 24.48 15.39
C LEU A 5 3.92 23.25 14.58
N TRP A 6 2.73 23.28 13.96
CA TRP A 6 2.24 22.20 13.11
C TRP A 6 3.17 21.92 11.91
N ILE A 7 3.65 22.98 11.24
CA ILE A 7 4.59 22.85 10.12
C ILE A 7 5.90 22.18 10.57
N TYR A 8 6.44 22.55 11.73
CA TYR A 8 7.66 21.93 12.25
C TYR A 8 7.45 20.46 12.59
N ILE A 9 6.36 20.13 13.29
CA ILE A 9 6.01 18.75 13.62
C ILE A 9 5.90 17.91 12.34
N TYR A 10 5.17 18.40 11.34
CA TYR A 10 5.00 17.73 10.06
C TYR A 10 6.35 17.50 9.34
N ARG A 11 7.25 18.49 9.34
CA ARG A 11 8.59 18.37 8.75
C ARG A 11 9.46 17.36 9.48
N VAL A 12 9.39 17.30 10.80
CA VAL A 12 10.10 16.31 11.61
C VAL A 12 9.61 14.89 11.26
N PHE A 13 8.30 14.69 11.12
CA PHE A 13 7.77 13.39 10.69
C PHE A 13 8.23 12.99 9.29
N ILE A 14 8.28 13.91 8.32
CA ILE A 14 8.84 13.63 6.99
C ILE A 14 10.32 13.25 7.09
N ALA A 15 11.11 13.97 7.89
CA ALA A 15 12.53 13.68 8.06
C ALA A 15 12.76 12.29 8.66
N ILE A 16 11.96 11.92 9.67
CA ILE A 16 12.00 10.59 10.27
C ILE A 16 11.62 9.52 9.24
N ASP A 17 10.55 9.72 8.47
CA ASP A 17 10.10 8.79 7.43
C ASP A 17 11.21 8.52 6.39
N ARG A 18 11.82 9.58 5.85
CA ARG A 18 12.97 9.46 4.94
C ARG A 18 14.13 8.71 5.57
N THR A 19 14.49 9.06 6.80
CA THR A 19 15.60 8.40 7.53
C THR A 19 15.33 6.91 7.71
N VAL A 20 14.12 6.53 8.12
CA VAL A 20 13.72 5.12 8.26
C VAL A 20 13.78 4.42 6.90
N ASN A 21 13.29 5.05 5.83
CA ASN A 21 13.38 4.48 4.49
C ASN A 21 14.84 4.25 4.05
N THR A 22 15.75 5.18 4.34
CA THR A 22 17.18 5.04 4.05
C THR A 22 17.81 3.90 4.84
N VAL A 23 17.51 3.78 6.14
CA VAL A 23 17.97 2.65 6.98
C VAL A 23 17.48 1.31 6.42
N LEU A 24 16.29 1.29 5.80
CA LEU A 24 15.73 0.14 5.09
C LEU A 24 16.19 0.02 3.62
N LEU A 25 17.39 0.53 3.31
CA LEU A 25 18.03 0.48 1.98
C LEU A 25 17.20 1.13 0.86
N GLY A 26 16.41 2.14 1.20
CA GLY A 26 15.70 2.99 0.24
C GLY A 26 16.47 4.28 -0.07
N ASP A 27 15.95 5.05 -1.03
CA ASP A 27 16.53 6.35 -1.38
C ASP A 27 16.40 7.37 -0.23
N LEU A 28 17.38 8.27 -0.07
CA LEU A 28 17.38 9.32 0.94
C LEU A 28 16.32 10.39 0.67
N ASP A 29 16.03 10.64 -0.61
CA ASP A 29 15.10 11.71 -1.01
C ASP A 29 13.64 11.24 -1.07
N GLN A 30 13.39 9.93 -0.87
CA GLN A 30 12.05 9.34 -0.91
C GLN A 30 11.55 8.92 0.48
N THR A 31 10.24 9.04 0.68
CA THR A 31 9.56 8.51 1.87
C THR A 31 9.26 7.01 1.73
N ILE A 32 9.04 6.31 2.84
CA ILE A 32 8.63 4.90 2.80
C ILE A 32 7.26 4.75 2.13
N SER A 33 6.38 5.74 2.31
CA SER A 33 5.05 5.83 1.72
C SER A 33 5.09 5.92 0.19
N TYR A 34 5.99 6.74 -0.37
CA TYR A 34 6.21 6.80 -1.82
C TYR A 34 6.79 5.50 -2.35
N ARG A 35 7.82 4.95 -1.69
CA ARG A 35 8.40 3.66 -2.06
C ARG A 35 7.38 2.52 -2.01
N ALA A 36 6.47 2.55 -1.04
CA ALA A 36 5.36 1.60 -0.93
C ALA A 36 4.42 1.70 -2.12
N ALA A 37 4.10 2.91 -2.56
CA ALA A 37 3.27 3.16 -3.74
C ALA A 37 3.94 2.65 -5.03
N THR A 38 5.25 2.85 -5.18
CA THR A 38 6.02 2.27 -6.30
C THR A 38 6.03 0.74 -6.24
N ALA A 39 6.30 0.16 -5.07
CA ALA A 39 6.31 -1.28 -4.87
C ALA A 39 4.93 -1.92 -5.06
N TRP A 40 3.86 -1.20 -4.71
CA TRP A 40 2.47 -1.59 -5.01
C TRP A 40 2.20 -1.57 -6.51
N ALA A 41 2.67 -0.55 -7.24
CA ALA A 41 2.56 -0.49 -8.70
C ALA A 41 3.35 -1.61 -9.40
N GLU A 42 4.42 -2.08 -8.79
CA GLU A 42 5.21 -3.24 -9.23
C GLU A 42 4.70 -4.59 -8.67
N GLU A 43 3.53 -4.61 -8.03
CA GLU A 43 2.88 -5.80 -7.45
C GLU A 43 3.72 -6.54 -6.39
N ARG A 44 4.65 -5.85 -5.73
CA ARG A 44 5.44 -6.42 -4.64
C ARG A 44 4.58 -6.56 -3.38
N LYS A 45 4.62 -7.75 -2.75
CA LYS A 45 3.80 -8.10 -1.57
C LYS A 45 3.86 -7.04 -0.45
N TRP A 46 5.06 -6.59 -0.08
CA TRP A 46 5.23 -5.64 1.01
C TRP A 46 4.59 -4.27 0.72
N GLY A 47 4.65 -3.82 -0.54
CA GLY A 47 4.01 -2.57 -0.98
C GLY A 47 2.51 -2.66 -0.85
N CYS A 48 1.92 -3.80 -1.24
CA CYS A 48 0.50 -4.08 -1.07
C CYS A 48 0.06 -4.02 0.41
N TYR A 49 0.77 -4.69 1.32
CA TYR A 49 0.43 -4.68 2.75
C TYR A 49 0.47 -3.27 3.33
N LEU A 50 1.55 -2.55 3.08
CA LEU A 50 1.72 -1.21 3.62
C LEU A 50 0.71 -0.24 3.01
N CYS A 51 0.42 -0.32 1.72
CA CYS A 51 -0.61 0.47 1.07
C CYS A 51 -2.01 0.22 1.65
N ARG A 52 -2.36 -1.01 2.04
CA ARG A 52 -3.65 -1.25 2.72
C ARG A 52 -3.73 -0.58 4.09
N ILE A 53 -2.65 -0.63 4.86
CA ILE A 53 -2.59 0.06 6.16
C ILE A 53 -2.75 1.57 5.95
N LEU A 54 -2.06 2.11 4.94
CA LEU A 54 -2.14 3.54 4.61
C LEU A 54 -3.52 3.94 4.07
N ASP A 55 -4.17 3.08 3.29
CA ASP A 55 -5.52 3.30 2.77
C ASP A 55 -6.58 3.34 3.87
N PHE A 56 -6.35 2.65 5.00
CA PHE A 56 -7.22 2.76 6.17
C PHE A 56 -7.13 4.15 6.84
N ILE A 57 -5.93 4.75 6.85
CA ILE A 57 -5.69 6.07 7.41
C ILE A 57 -6.18 7.16 6.45
N HIS A 58 -5.85 7.03 5.17
CA HIS A 58 -6.21 7.96 4.12
C HIS A 58 -6.62 7.18 2.88
N ARG A 59 -7.92 7.22 2.54
CA ARG A 59 -8.45 6.44 1.41
C ARG A 59 -7.64 6.67 0.13
N GLU A 60 -7.34 5.56 -0.55
CA GLU A 60 -6.60 5.53 -1.81
C GLU A 60 -5.23 6.24 -1.74
N HIS A 61 -4.53 6.13 -0.61
CA HIS A 61 -3.25 6.79 -0.35
C HIS A 61 -2.23 6.53 -1.47
N CYS A 62 -1.93 5.26 -1.75
CA CYS A 62 -0.89 4.90 -2.72
C CYS A 62 -1.27 5.27 -4.16
N ARG A 63 -2.56 5.15 -4.52
CA ARG A 63 -3.07 5.58 -5.83
C ARG A 63 -2.89 7.09 -6.01
N ASN A 64 -3.19 7.88 -4.97
CA ASN A 64 -3.05 9.33 -5.00
C ASN A 64 -1.58 9.74 -5.07
N VAL A 65 -0.70 9.11 -4.30
CA VAL A 65 0.74 9.36 -4.35
C VAL A 65 1.30 9.14 -5.76
N MET A 66 0.96 8.03 -6.43
CA MET A 66 1.39 7.76 -7.80
C MET A 66 0.88 8.81 -8.79
N ARG A 67 -0.36 9.27 -8.62
CA ARG A 67 -0.97 10.32 -9.45
C ARG A 67 -0.27 11.67 -9.28
N THR A 68 0.09 12.03 -8.04
CA THR A 68 0.67 13.34 -7.71
C THR A 68 2.15 13.43 -8.08
N TYR A 69 2.93 12.37 -7.85
CA TYR A 69 4.39 12.39 -7.99
C TYR A 69 4.91 11.73 -9.27
N GLY A 70 4.03 11.29 -10.17
CA GLY A 70 4.41 10.90 -11.54
C GLY A 70 5.42 9.76 -11.63
N GLY A 71 5.27 8.70 -10.82
CA GLY A 71 6.11 7.51 -10.92
C GLY A 71 6.20 6.93 -12.36
N ALA A 72 7.29 6.21 -12.64
CA ALA A 72 8.26 6.56 -13.68
C ALA A 72 7.82 6.69 -15.16
N PRO A 73 6.83 5.98 -15.71
CA PRO A 73 6.06 6.62 -16.79
C PRO A 73 4.66 6.00 -16.87
N LEU A 74 3.69 6.69 -16.25
CA LEU A 74 2.25 6.45 -16.39
C LEU A 74 1.85 5.04 -15.88
N ALA A 75 1.10 4.89 -14.79
CA ALA A 75 -0.34 5.14 -14.77
C ALA A 75 -1.11 5.09 -16.13
N GLU A 76 -0.51 4.70 -17.27
CA GLU A 76 -1.02 5.09 -18.60
C GLU A 76 -2.31 4.39 -18.96
N LEU A 77 -2.63 3.30 -18.28
CA LEU A 77 -3.81 2.52 -18.60
C LEU A 77 -4.46 1.96 -17.33
N LEU A 78 -5.12 2.83 -16.57
CA LEU A 78 -6.26 2.47 -15.71
C LEU A 78 -6.04 1.39 -14.63
N LEU A 79 -4.80 1.09 -14.23
CA LEU A 79 -4.42 -0.02 -13.34
C LEU A 79 -5.52 -0.44 -12.34
N PRO A 80 -6.32 -1.47 -12.66
CA PRO A 80 -7.04 -2.26 -11.69
C PRO A 80 -6.07 -3.32 -11.18
N HIS A 81 -4.89 -2.93 -10.69
CA HIS A 81 -3.95 -3.89 -10.11
C HIS A 81 -4.36 -4.17 -8.68
N TYR A 82 -5.34 -5.06 -8.61
CA TYR A 82 -5.66 -5.87 -7.46
C TYR A 82 -4.41 -6.67 -7.11
N CYS A 83 -3.70 -6.29 -6.05
CA CYS A 83 -2.60 -7.08 -5.50
C CYS A 83 -3.10 -8.54 -5.34
N PRO A 84 -2.58 -9.52 -6.11
CA PRO A 84 -3.25 -10.80 -6.29
C PRO A 84 -3.18 -11.74 -5.07
N HIS A 85 -2.68 -11.28 -3.92
CA HIS A 85 -2.46 -12.11 -2.73
C HIS A 85 -3.50 -11.89 -1.62
N TRP A 86 -4.57 -11.12 -1.86
CA TRP A 86 -5.57 -10.85 -0.81
C TRP A 86 -6.58 -11.98 -0.57
N SER A 87 -6.51 -13.11 -1.29
CA SER A 87 -7.33 -14.31 -1.00
C SER A 87 -6.79 -15.18 0.14
N ASP A 88 -5.59 -14.90 0.68
CA ASP A 88 -4.91 -15.83 1.60
C ASP A 88 -4.94 -15.44 3.09
N PHE A 89 -5.70 -14.40 3.48
CA PHE A 89 -6.04 -14.14 4.89
C PHE A 89 -7.39 -14.72 5.33
N SER A 90 -8.01 -15.54 4.48
CA SER A 90 -9.14 -16.39 4.88
C SER A 90 -8.69 -17.62 5.68
N GLY A 91 -7.39 -17.91 5.75
CA GLY A 91 -6.82 -19.06 6.48
C GLY A 91 -6.94 -19.00 8.02
N LEU A 92 -7.52 -17.93 8.57
CA LEU A 92 -7.84 -17.79 10.00
C LEU A 92 -9.33 -17.56 10.27
N ALA A 93 -10.21 -17.82 9.29
CA ALA A 93 -11.65 -17.98 9.53
C ALA A 93 -12.00 -19.48 9.50
N PRO A 94 -11.63 -20.28 10.53
CA PRO A 94 -12.04 -21.67 10.57
C PRO A 94 -13.57 -21.72 10.77
N LEU A 95 -14.24 -22.53 9.93
CA LEU A 95 -15.51 -23.20 10.22
C LEU A 95 -16.82 -22.39 10.19
N VAL A 96 -17.17 -21.78 9.05
CA VAL A 96 -18.58 -21.40 8.74
C VAL A 96 -18.73 -21.39 7.20
N PRO A 97 -19.76 -21.94 6.55
CA PRO A 97 -20.02 -23.35 6.23
C PRO A 97 -20.28 -23.54 4.71
N TYR A 98 -19.37 -24.14 3.94
CA TYR A 98 -19.61 -24.54 2.53
C TYR A 98 -19.26 -26.01 2.23
N LEU A 99 -19.49 -26.86 3.22
CA LEU A 99 -20.17 -28.13 2.98
C LEU A 99 -21.50 -27.77 2.25
N PRO A 100 -21.80 -28.05 0.97
CA PRO A 100 -21.13 -28.89 -0.04
C PRO A 100 -21.17 -28.31 -1.49
N VAL A 101 -20.03 -28.13 -2.18
CA VAL A 101 -20.00 -27.95 -3.67
C VAL A 101 -18.93 -28.84 -4.33
N ILE A 102 -18.51 -29.88 -3.62
CA ILE A 102 -17.77 -30.99 -4.20
C ILE A 102 -18.76 -32.15 -4.19
N LEU A 103 -19.32 -32.47 -5.38
CA LEU A 103 -20.26 -33.56 -5.73
C LEU A 103 -21.52 -33.08 -6.49
N SER A 104 -21.38 -32.37 -7.62
CA SER A 104 -22.49 -32.24 -8.60
C SER A 104 -22.03 -32.09 -10.06
N HIS A 105 -20.81 -32.49 -10.40
CA HIS A 105 -20.39 -32.64 -11.81
C HIS A 105 -20.24 -34.12 -12.23
N TYR A 106 -20.83 -35.02 -11.45
CA TYR A 106 -21.23 -36.35 -11.90
C TYR A 106 -22.75 -36.42 -11.71
N TRP A 107 -23.46 -36.26 -12.84
CA TRP A 107 -24.92 -36.10 -13.04
C TRP A 107 -25.44 -34.66 -12.97
#